data_AF-A0A2S9GQX8-F1
#
_entry.id   AF-A0A2S9GQX8-F1
#
_cell.length_a   1.000
_cell.length_b   1.000
_cell.length_c   1.000
_cell.angle_alpha   90.00
_cell.angle_beta   90.00
_cell.angle_gamma   90.00
#
_symmetry.space_group_name_H-M   'P 1'
#
loop_
_entity.id
_entity.type
_entity.pdbx_description
1 polymer ?
#
loop_
_entity_poly.entity_id
_entity_poly.type
_entity_poly.pdbx_seq_one_letter_code
_entity_poly.pdbx_strand_id
1 'polypeptide(L)' 'YNAGAAMQCGALYDGINKSTATHHFKILREAGVTERLVIDGLIHQLLRRDAVDAAIPGLLDSVVRGANRE' A
#
# COMPACT_ATOMS: atom_id res chain seq x y z
N TYR A 1 -8.29 -9.35 0.04
CA TYR A 1 -7.71 -8.21 -0.68
C TYR A 1 -8.52 -6.97 -0.35
N ASN A 2 -8.04 -6.11 0.57
CA ASN A 2 -8.72 -4.83 0.90
C ASN A 2 -8.36 -3.74 -0.13
N ALA A 3 -8.17 -4.12 -1.39
CA ALA A 3 -7.51 -3.33 -2.43
C ALA A 3 -8.35 -2.16 -2.98
N GLY A 4 -9.51 -1.87 -2.39
CA GLY A 4 -10.45 -0.86 -2.88
C GLY A 4 -10.86 0.20 -1.86
N ALA A 5 -10.35 0.14 -0.63
CA ALA A 5 -10.67 1.11 0.41
C ALA A 5 -9.40 1.73 0.98
N ALA A 6 -9.46 3.03 1.28
CA ALA A 6 -8.40 3.74 1.96
C ALA A 6 -8.27 3.18 3.39
N MET A 7 -7.05 2.86 3.81
CA MET A 7 -6.77 2.35 5.14
C MET A 7 -5.88 3.32 5.91
N GLN A 8 -6.14 3.50 7.19
CA GLN A 8 -5.30 4.34 8.05
C GLN A 8 -3.86 3.80 8.06
N CYS A 9 -2.87 4.69 8.01
CA CYS A 9 -1.45 4.30 8.01
C CYS A 9 -1.12 3.33 9.15
N GLY A 10 -1.68 3.57 10.35
CA GLY A 10 -1.41 2.74 11.54
C GLY A 10 -1.98 1.32 11.47
N ALA A 11 -2.91 1.04 10.56
CA ALA A 11 -3.51 -0.28 10.37
C ALA A 11 -2.78 -1.13 9.31
N LEU A 12 -1.74 -0.58 8.68
CA LEU A 12 -1.06 -1.18 7.52
C LEU A 12 0.33 -1.72 7.82
N TYR A 13 0.79 -1.65 9.07
CA TYR A 13 2.05 -2.23 9.49
C TYR A 13 1.91 -2.81 10.89
N ASP A 14 2.52 -3.97 11.08
CA ASP A 14 2.74 -4.60 12.38
C ASP A 14 4.17 -5.13 12.39
N GLY A 15 4.85 -5.04 13.55
CA GLY A 15 6.23 -5.50 13.69
C GLY A 15 7.33 -4.54 13.19
N ILE A 16 7.00 -3.34 12.68
CA ILE A 16 7.98 -2.29 12.37
C ILE A 16 7.65 -0.97 13.08
N ASN A 17 8.66 -0.14 13.30
CA ASN A 17 8.47 1.16 13.90
C ASN A 17 7.87 2.18 12.89
N LYS A 18 7.38 3.31 13.42
CA LYS A 18 6.73 4.37 12.64
C LYS A 18 7.65 5.01 11.58
N SER A 19 8.94 5.20 11.85
CA SER A 19 9.85 5.83 10.87
C SER A 19 10.11 4.89 9.69
N THR A 20 10.29 3.59 9.94
CA THR A 20 10.36 2.55 8.91
C THR A 20 9.08 2.53 8.09
N ALA A 21 7.90 2.42 8.72
CA ALA A 21 6.63 2.42 7.99
C ALA A 21 6.47 3.67 7.10
N THR A 22 6.80 4.85 7.62
CA THR A 22 6.76 6.11 6.88
C THR A 22 7.68 6.08 5.64
N HIS A 23 8.88 5.51 5.78
CA HIS A 23 9.81 5.35 4.67
C HIS A 23 9.25 4.42 3.58
N HIS A 24 8.69 3.28 3.96
CA HIS A 24 8.06 2.35 3.01
C HIS A 24 6.89 3.00 2.26
N PHE A 25 5.98 3.69 2.97
CA PHE A 25 4.86 4.39 2.33
C PHE A 25 5.31 5.52 1.40
N LYS A 26 6.43 6.19 1.72
CA LYS A 26 7.03 7.17 0.81
C LYS A 26 7.48 6.51 -0.49
N ILE A 27 8.26 5.42 -0.41
CA ILE A 27 8.75 4.69 -1.58
C ILE A 27 7.59 4.17 -2.43
N LEU A 28 6.59 3.54 -1.81
CA LEU A 28 5.43 3.01 -2.53
C LEU A 28 4.62 4.10 -3.23
N ARG A 29 4.54 5.31 -2.65
CA ARG A 29 3.88 6.45 -3.28
C ARG A 29 4.70 6.99 -4.45
N GLU A 30 6.01 7.12 -4.29
CA GLU A 30 6.92 7.58 -5.34
C GLU A 30 6.98 6.61 -6.53
N ALA A 31 6.86 5.30 -6.25
CA ALA A 31 6.72 4.27 -7.27
C ALA A 31 5.31 4.21 -7.91
N GLY A 32 4.38 5.06 -7.47
CA GLY A 32 3.01 5.11 -7.99
C GLY A 32 2.11 3.94 -7.58
N VAL A 33 2.55 3.09 -6.64
CA VAL A 33 1.82 1.92 -6.14
C VAL A 33 0.68 2.31 -5.20
N THR A 34 0.91 3.32 -4.37
CA THR A 34 -0.09 3.84 -3.42
C THR A 34 -0.29 5.34 -3.57
N GLU A 35 -1.42 5.83 -3.10
CA GLU A 35 -1.65 7.26 -2.90
C GLU A 35 -2.01 7.56 -1.44
N ARG A 36 -1.84 8.81 -1.06
CA ARG A 36 -2.11 9.31 0.29
C ARG A 36 -3.41 10.12 0.27
N LEU A 37 -4.31 9.79 1.19
CA LEU A 37 -5.57 10.50 1.41
C LEU A 37 -5.63 11.05 2.84
N VAL A 38 -6.39 12.13 3.02
CA VAL A 38 -6.74 12.67 4.34
C VAL A 38 -8.24 12.50 4.51
N ILE A 39 -8.64 11.68 5.47
CA ILE A 39 -10.04 11.39 5.80
C ILE A 39 -10.19 11.64 7.29
N ASP A 40 -11.13 12.50 7.67
CA ASP A 40 -11.38 12.91 9.06
C ASP A 40 -10.11 13.37 9.81
N GLY A 41 -9.24 14.09 9.11
CA GLY A 41 -7.97 14.59 9.65
C GLY A 41 -6.87 13.53 9.82
N LEU A 42 -7.15 12.27 9.48
CA LEU A 42 -6.20 11.16 9.59
C LEU A 42 -5.64 10.75 8.23
N ILE A 43 -4.38 10.34 8.25
CA ILE A 43 -3.68 9.91 7.03
C ILE A 43 -4.01 8.48 6.69
N HIS A 44 -4.48 8.29 5.47
CA HIS A 44 -4.81 7.00 4.89
C HIS A 44 -3.96 6.74 3.65
N GLN A 45 -3.74 5.46 3.37
CA GLN A 45 -3.11 4.98 2.14
C GLN A 45 -4.15 4.21 1.34
N LEU A 46 -4.18 4.47 0.03
CA LEU A 46 -5.00 3.72 -0.92
C LEU A 46 -4.08 3.04 -1.94
N LEU A 47 -4.31 1.75 -2.17
CA LEU A 47 -3.62 1.00 -3.20
C LEU A 47 -4.18 1.39 -4.58
N ARG A 48 -3.32 1.81 -5.50
CA ARG A 48 -3.71 2.15 -6.87
C ARG A 48 -3.75 0.89 -7.74
N ARG A 49 -4.54 -0.11 -7.33
CA ARG A 49 -4.54 -1.46 -7.95
C ARG A 49 -4.68 -1.38 -9.46
N ASP A 50 -5.69 -0.68 -9.96
CA ASP A 50 -5.98 -0.63 -11.39
C ASP A 50 -4.83 0.03 -12.18
N ALA A 51 -4.22 1.08 -11.62
CA ALA A 51 -3.10 1.76 -12.26
C ALA A 51 -1.84 0.87 -12.29
N VAL A 52 -1.57 0.15 -11.20
CA VAL A 52 -0.43 -0.78 -11.14
C VAL A 52 -0.64 -1.96 -12.07
N ASP A 53 -1.85 -2.52 -12.10
CA ASP A 53 -2.18 -3.66 -12.98
C ASP A 53 -2.16 -3.26 -14.45
N ALA A 54 -2.60 -2.05 -14.81
CA ALA A 54 -2.48 -1.54 -16.17
C ALA A 54 -1.01 -1.31 -16.60
N ALA A 55 -0.13 -0.93 -15.67
CA ALA A 55 1.28 -0.70 -15.95
C ALA A 55 2.08 -2.01 -16.03
N ILE A 56 1.83 -2.94 -15.09
CA ILE A 56 2.51 -4.24 -14.99
C ILE A 56 1.47 -5.31 -14.58
N PRO A 57 0.79 -5.92 -15.57
CA PRO A 57 -0.26 -6.90 -15.29
C PRO A 57 0.24 -8.07 -14.44
N GLY A 58 -0.50 -8.40 -13.38
CA GLY A 58 -0.20 -9.54 -12.51
C GLY A 58 0.92 -9.34 -11.49
N LEU A 59 1.57 -8.16 -11.43
CA LEU A 59 2.61 -7.86 -10.45
C LEU A 59 2.11 -8.02 -9.00
N LEU A 60 1.02 -7.33 -8.66
CA LEU A 60 0.46 -7.35 -7.31
C LEU A 60 0.02 -8.76 -6.91
N ASP A 61 -0.53 -9.52 -7.85
CA ASP A 61 -0.93 -10.90 -7.60
C ASP A 61 0.28 -11.80 -7.35
N SER A 62 1.37 -11.63 -8.09
CA SER A 62 2.63 -12.34 -7.86
C SER A 62 3.22 -12.02 -6.48
N VAL A 63 3.28 -10.73 -6.11
CA VAL A 63 3.80 -10.29 -4.81
C VAL A 63 2.98 -10.85 -3.66
N VAL A 64 1.65 -10.75 -3.72
CA VAL A 64 0.77 -11.27 -2.65
C VAL A 64 0.81 -12.79 -2.57
N ARG A 65 0.88 -13.49 -3.71
CA ARG A 65 1.07 -14.95 -3.71
C ARG A 65 2.42 -15.36 -3.11
N GLY A 66 3.48 -14.57 -3.33
CA GLY A 66 4.78 -14.78 -2.70
C GLY A 66 4.71 -14.58 -1.19
N ALA A 67 4.17 -13.45 -0.75
CA ALA A 67 4.03 -13.13 0.67
C ALA A 67 3.15 -14.12 1.45
N ASN A 68 2.12 -14.71 0.83
CA ASN A 68 1.24 -15.68 1.49
C ASN A 68 1.83 -17.11 1.57
N ARG A 69 2.98 -17.38 0.92
CA ARG A 69 3.64 -18.69 0.99
C ARG A 69 4.63 -18.79 2.16
N GLU A 70 4.97 -17.65 2.76
CA GLU A 70 5.82 -17.50 3.94
C GLU A 70 4.95 -17.43 5.21
#